data_AF-A0A532F282-F1
#
_entry.id   AF-A0A532F282-F1
#
_cell.length_a   1.000
_cell.length_b   1.000
_cell.length_c   1.000
_cell.angle_alpha   90.00
_cell.angle_beta   90.00
_cell.angle_gamma   90.00
#
_symmetry.space_group_name_H-M   'P 1'
#
loop_
_entity.id
_entity.type
_entity.pdbx_description
1 polymer ?
#
loop_
_entity_poly.entity_id
_entity_poly.type
_entity_poly.pdbx_seq_one_letter_code
_entity_poly.pdbx_strand_id
1 'polypeptide(L)'
;MNSSTGVITVADGTLLNYESAQSHNITVQVADRGGLTYCETFAINLTNVNEFAPTITSQGGGATGSVTVAENSTSVTTVAATDADAGQTLSYSIVGGADAARFTINSSTGQLSFLSAQNYETPTDSGANNIYDVTVQVSDGQGGSDTQAIS
;
A
#
# COMPACT_ATOMS: atom_id res chain seq x y z
N MET A 1 17.20 21.83 -23.97
CA MET A 1 17.59 23.17 -23.48
C MET A 1 17.44 24.16 -24.62
N ASN A 2 16.84 25.33 -24.36
CA ASN A 2 16.82 26.42 -25.31
C ASN A 2 18.16 27.15 -25.28
N SER A 3 18.86 27.20 -26.42
CA SER A 3 20.23 27.73 -26.52
C SER A 3 20.35 29.25 -26.34
N SER A 4 19.24 30.00 -26.38
CA SER A 4 19.22 31.46 -26.21
C SER A 4 18.74 31.90 -24.83
N THR A 5 18.01 31.05 -24.12
CA THR A 5 17.40 31.37 -22.81
C THR A 5 17.89 30.47 -21.67
N GLY A 6 18.60 29.38 -21.97
CA GLY A 6 19.05 28.41 -20.97
C GLY A 6 17.93 27.55 -20.38
N VAL A 7 16.68 27.75 -20.80
CA VAL A 7 15.53 27.01 -20.25
C VAL A 7 15.66 25.52 -20.57
N ILE A 8 15.57 24.71 -19.52
CA ILE A 8 15.49 23.26 -19.60
C ILE A 8 14.02 22.87 -19.50
N THR A 9 13.56 22.02 -20.42
CA THR A 9 12.21 21.46 -20.42
C THR A 9 12.33 19.96 -20.27
N VAL A 10 11.31 19.34 -19.66
CA VAL A 10 11.19 17.90 -19.59
C VAL A 10 10.80 17.38 -20.97
N ALA A 11 11.63 16.51 -21.55
CA ALA A 11 11.38 15.94 -22.87
C ALA A 11 10.44 14.72 -22.80
N ASP A 12 10.55 13.92 -21.74
CA ASP A 12 9.69 12.78 -21.46
C ASP A 12 9.26 12.85 -19.99
N GLY A 13 7.99 13.18 -19.76
CA GLY A 13 7.43 13.30 -18.42
C GLY A 13 7.29 11.96 -17.71
N THR A 14 7.26 10.83 -18.44
CA THR A 14 7.11 9.50 -17.83
C THR A 14 8.35 9.09 -17.03
N LEU A 15 9.48 9.74 -17.27
CA LEU A 15 10.70 9.55 -16.50
C LEU A 15 10.63 10.23 -15.12
N LEU A 16 9.70 11.16 -14.91
CA LEU A 16 9.47 11.79 -13.61
C LEU A 16 8.63 10.89 -12.69
N ASN A 17 9.10 9.66 -12.51
CA ASN A 17 8.47 8.65 -11.69
C ASN A 17 9.40 8.37 -10.49
N TYR A 18 8.98 8.76 -9.30
CA TYR A 18 9.79 8.65 -8.08
C TYR A 18 10.08 7.18 -7.71
N GLU A 19 9.09 6.31 -7.91
CA GLU A 19 9.13 4.87 -7.65
C GLU A 19 10.15 4.17 -8.56
N SER A 20 10.42 4.75 -9.74
CA SER A 20 11.41 4.23 -10.69
C SER A 20 12.79 4.88 -10.53
N ALA A 21 12.84 6.21 -10.36
CA ALA A 21 14.06 6.99 -10.23
C ALA A 21 13.82 8.27 -9.43
N GLN A 22 14.42 8.36 -8.25
CA GLN A 22 14.27 9.51 -7.36
C GLN A 22 15.01 10.77 -7.81
N SER A 23 15.88 10.67 -8.82
CA SER A 23 16.59 11.82 -9.38
C SER A 23 17.06 11.58 -10.81
N HIS A 24 17.34 12.69 -11.51
CA HIS A 24 17.87 12.70 -12.87
C HIS A 24 19.07 13.63 -12.97
N ASN A 25 20.15 13.14 -13.57
CA ASN A 25 21.32 13.98 -13.86
C ASN A 25 21.19 14.62 -15.24
N ILE A 26 21.40 15.93 -15.32
CA ILE A 26 21.44 16.68 -16.57
C ILE A 26 22.81 17.32 -16.73
N THR A 27 23.48 17.02 -17.83
CA THR A 27 24.74 17.67 -18.20
C THR A 27 24.47 18.80 -19.20
N VAL A 28 24.91 20.00 -18.85
CA VAL A 28 24.84 21.18 -19.70
C VAL A 28 26.25 21.46 -20.23
N GLN A 29 26.39 21.47 -21.55
CA GLN A 29 27.61 21.92 -22.21
C GLN A 29 27.41 23.33 -22.78
N VAL A 30 28.33 24.23 -22.47
CA VAL A 30 28.45 25.54 -23.12
C VAL A 30 29.70 25.57 -23.97
N ALA A 31 29.66 26.30 -25.08
CA ALA A 31 30.79 26.48 -25.99
C ALA A 31 30.99 27.96 -26.32
N ASP A 32 32.23 28.42 -26.38
CA ASP A 32 32.53 29.75 -26.90
C ASP A 32 32.67 29.76 -28.43
N ARG A 33 32.84 30.94 -29.04
CA ARG A 33 33.03 31.08 -30.49
C ARG A 33 34.35 30.47 -30.99
N GLY A 34 35.31 30.24 -30.10
CA GLY A 34 36.61 29.62 -30.39
C GLY A 34 36.57 28.09 -30.30
N GLY A 35 35.46 27.49 -29.86
CA GLY A 35 35.27 26.05 -29.72
C GLY A 35 35.70 25.46 -28.37
N LEU A 36 36.07 26.29 -27.39
CA LEU A 36 36.29 25.81 -26.02
C LEU A 36 34.94 25.46 -25.40
N THR A 37 34.89 24.35 -24.65
CA THR A 37 33.66 23.89 -24.00
C THR A 37 33.83 23.73 -22.50
N TYR A 38 32.73 23.89 -21.77
CA TYR A 38 32.61 23.59 -20.34
C TYR A 38 31.34 22.78 -20.11
N CYS A 39 31.44 21.72 -19.32
CA CYS A 39 30.32 20.86 -18.95
C CYS A 39 30.06 20.95 -17.45
N GLU A 40 28.81 21.13 -17.06
CA GLU A 40 28.35 21.04 -15.67
C GLU A 40 27.24 20.00 -15.57
N THR A 41 27.24 19.18 -14.53
CA THR A 41 26.18 18.20 -14.28
C THR A 41 25.37 18.61 -13.06
N PHE A 42 24.05 18.68 -13.24
CA PHE A 42 23.10 19.01 -12.19
C PHE A 42 22.22 17.80 -11.88
N ALA A 43 21.97 17.56 -10.59
CA ALA A 43 20.99 16.57 -10.16
C ALA A 43 19.63 17.26 -9.95
N ILE A 44 18.59 16.73 -10.60
CA ILE A 44 17.20 17.10 -10.38
C ILE A 44 16.58 16.01 -9.51
N ASN A 45 16.31 16.31 -8.25
CA ASN A 45 15.66 15.38 -7.34
C ASN A 45 14.14 15.45 -7.53
N LEU A 46 13.49 14.30 -7.50
CA LEU A 46 12.03 14.18 -7.50
C LEU A 46 11.53 14.15 -6.05
N THR A 47 10.35 14.71 -5.83
CA THR A 47 9.60 14.56 -4.58
C THR A 47 8.57 13.47 -4.75
N ASN A 48 8.42 12.61 -3.73
CA ASN A 48 7.40 11.58 -3.77
C ASN A 48 6.00 12.19 -3.72
N VAL A 49 5.05 11.52 -4.37
CA VAL A 49 3.61 11.77 -4.32
C VAL A 49 2.93 10.43 -3.98
N ASN A 50 1.64 10.44 -3.65
CA ASN A 50 0.87 9.23 -3.38
C ASN A 50 -0.03 8.95 -4.58
N GLU A 51 0.42 8.08 -5.48
CA GLU A 51 -0.27 7.75 -6.72
C GLU A 51 -1.19 6.54 -6.61
N PHE A 52 -0.85 5.60 -5.74
CA PHE A 52 -1.53 4.32 -5.63
C PHE A 52 -2.26 4.18 -4.29
N ALA A 53 -3.26 3.31 -4.27
CA ALA A 53 -3.89 2.88 -3.03
C ALA A 53 -3.33 1.50 -2.67
N PRO A 54 -3.29 1.16 -1.37
CA PRO A 54 -2.83 -0.15 -0.95
C PRO A 54 -3.81 -1.22 -1.45
N THR A 55 -3.32 -2.43 -1.68
CA THR A 55 -4.13 -3.58 -2.11
C THR A 55 -3.89 -4.75 -1.17
N ILE A 56 -4.96 -5.35 -0.63
CA ILE A 56 -4.89 -6.59 0.15
C ILE A 56 -4.57 -7.76 -0.80
N THR A 57 -3.53 -8.51 -0.47
CA THR A 57 -3.03 -9.63 -1.27
C THR A 57 -3.19 -10.99 -0.59
N SER A 58 -3.45 -11.00 0.73
CA SER A 58 -3.72 -12.22 1.47
C SER A 58 -5.13 -12.76 1.21
N GLN A 59 -5.35 -14.04 1.53
CA GLN A 59 -6.66 -14.72 1.38
C GLN A 59 -7.22 -14.71 -0.05
N GLY A 60 -6.34 -14.60 -1.05
CA GLY A 60 -6.71 -14.50 -2.47
C GLY A 60 -6.90 -13.07 -2.97
N GLY A 61 -6.78 -12.07 -2.09
CA GLY A 61 -6.99 -10.66 -2.41
C GLY A 61 -8.43 -10.33 -2.79
N GLY A 62 -8.65 -9.11 -3.30
CA GLY A 62 -9.96 -8.65 -3.74
C GLY A 62 -11.00 -8.53 -2.60
N ALA A 63 -12.27 -8.40 -2.98
CA ALA A 63 -13.33 -8.02 -2.05
C ALA A 63 -13.69 -9.09 -1.00
N THR A 64 -13.38 -10.37 -1.26
CA THR A 64 -13.76 -11.48 -0.39
C THR A 64 -12.64 -12.49 -0.24
N GLY A 65 -12.42 -12.99 0.97
CA GLY A 65 -11.51 -14.07 1.31
C GLY A 65 -12.16 -15.07 2.26
N SER A 66 -11.60 -16.27 2.36
CA SER A 66 -12.09 -17.29 3.29
C SER A 66 -10.98 -17.89 4.14
N VAL A 67 -11.24 -18.16 5.41
CA VAL A 67 -10.26 -18.77 6.33
C VAL A 67 -10.92 -19.86 7.17
N THR A 68 -10.32 -21.05 7.19
CA THR A 68 -10.72 -22.11 8.13
C THR A 68 -9.76 -22.14 9.31
N VAL A 69 -10.31 -22.13 10.51
CA VAL A 69 -9.56 -22.24 11.77
C VAL A 69 -10.05 -23.44 12.57
N ALA A 70 -9.16 -24.03 13.36
CA ALA A 70 -9.57 -24.98 14.39
C ALA A 70 -10.26 -24.22 15.54
N GLU A 71 -11.29 -24.82 16.12
CA GLU A 71 -11.86 -24.37 17.38
C GLU A 71 -10.81 -24.36 18.51
N ASN A 72 -11.17 -23.74 19.64
CA ASN A 72 -10.28 -23.59 20.81
C ASN A 72 -9.00 -22.76 20.51
N SER A 73 -8.95 -22.08 19.36
CA SER A 73 -7.92 -21.11 18.98
C SER A 73 -8.51 -19.70 18.90
N THR A 74 -7.67 -18.70 19.15
CA THR A 74 -7.97 -17.29 18.87
C THR A 74 -7.31 -16.78 17.60
N SER A 75 -6.22 -17.39 17.15
CA SER A 75 -5.52 -16.94 15.94
C SER A 75 -6.34 -17.27 14.70
N VAL A 76 -6.51 -16.28 13.81
CA VAL A 76 -7.28 -16.44 12.56
C VAL A 76 -6.36 -16.43 11.36
N THR A 77 -5.80 -15.27 11.02
CA THR A 77 -4.90 -15.09 9.87
C THR A 77 -4.08 -13.82 10.05
N THR A 78 -3.16 -13.56 9.12
CA THR A 78 -2.53 -12.26 8.95
C THR A 78 -3.00 -11.65 7.64
N VAL A 79 -3.65 -10.49 7.72
CA VAL A 79 -4.00 -9.66 6.57
C VAL A 79 -2.71 -9.00 6.07
N ALA A 80 -2.39 -9.20 4.79
CA ALA A 80 -1.22 -8.60 4.16
C ALA A 80 -1.64 -7.78 2.95
N ALA A 81 -1.00 -6.63 2.80
CA ALA A 81 -1.24 -5.71 1.71
C ALA A 81 0.07 -5.14 1.16
N THR A 82 0.00 -4.60 -0.05
CA THR A 82 1.09 -3.93 -0.73
C THR A 82 0.64 -2.59 -1.25
N ASP A 83 1.55 -1.62 -1.28
CA ASP A 83 1.37 -0.35 -1.97
C ASP A 83 2.53 -0.18 -2.96
N ALA A 84 2.26 0.41 -4.12
CA ALA A 84 3.27 0.63 -5.15
C ALA A 84 4.08 1.91 -4.89
N ASP A 85 3.56 2.84 -4.09
CA ASP A 85 4.26 4.07 -3.71
C ASP A 85 5.43 3.76 -2.77
N ALA A 86 6.56 4.42 -2.99
CA ALA A 86 7.77 4.15 -2.22
C ALA A 86 7.65 4.67 -0.76
N GLY A 87 8.06 3.84 0.21
CA GLY A 87 8.19 4.26 1.60
C GLY A 87 6.87 4.38 2.39
N GLN A 88 5.78 3.80 1.87
CA GLN A 88 4.49 3.79 2.55
C GLN A 88 4.49 2.96 3.84
N THR A 89 3.72 3.41 4.82
CA THR A 89 3.39 2.63 6.02
C THR A 89 1.92 2.30 6.02
N LEU A 90 1.61 1.00 6.07
CA LEU A 90 0.23 0.52 6.01
C LEU A 90 -0.35 0.29 7.41
N SER A 91 -1.63 0.68 7.56
CA SER A 91 -2.42 0.54 8.78
C SER A 91 -3.61 -0.38 8.54
N TYR A 92 -3.78 -1.39 9.40
CA TYR A 92 -4.87 -2.36 9.34
C TYR A 92 -5.96 -2.06 10.38
N SER A 93 -7.22 -2.24 10.01
CA SER A 93 -8.37 -2.06 10.92
C SER A 93 -9.53 -2.99 10.58
N ILE A 94 -10.45 -3.17 11.52
CA ILE A 94 -11.76 -3.82 11.28
C ILE A 94 -12.77 -2.71 11.08
N VAL A 95 -13.50 -2.76 9.97
CA VAL A 95 -14.45 -1.71 9.55
C VAL A 95 -15.89 -2.20 9.47
N GLY A 96 -16.14 -3.50 9.65
CA GLY A 96 -17.48 -4.05 9.60
C GLY A 96 -17.53 -5.57 9.68
N GLY A 97 -18.66 -6.13 9.25
CA GLY A 97 -18.99 -7.55 9.37
C GLY A 97 -19.96 -7.82 10.53
N ALA A 98 -20.78 -8.85 10.41
CA ALA A 98 -21.79 -9.19 11.42
C ALA A 98 -21.15 -9.59 12.76
N ASP A 99 -19.94 -10.14 12.71
CA ASP A 99 -19.20 -10.64 13.86
C ASP A 99 -18.01 -9.76 14.25
N ALA A 100 -17.89 -8.55 13.69
CA ALA A 100 -16.75 -7.64 13.88
C ALA A 100 -16.31 -7.48 15.34
N ALA A 101 -17.28 -7.37 16.25
CA ALA A 101 -17.05 -7.19 17.69
C ALA A 101 -16.38 -8.39 18.38
N ARG A 102 -16.27 -9.54 17.70
CA ARG A 102 -15.61 -10.74 18.19
C ARG A 102 -14.13 -10.80 17.82
N PHE A 103 -13.66 -9.87 17.00
CA PHE A 103 -12.29 -9.86 16.47
C PHE A 103 -11.50 -8.66 16.98
N THR A 104 -10.18 -8.80 16.86
CA THR A 104 -9.20 -7.73 16.96
C THR A 104 -8.21 -7.88 15.81
N ILE A 105 -7.66 -6.75 15.36
CA ILE A 105 -6.58 -6.72 14.37
C ILE A 105 -5.44 -5.84 14.88
N ASN A 106 -4.21 -6.34 14.77
CA ASN A 106 -3.04 -5.51 15.03
C ASN A 106 -2.85 -4.53 13.87
N SER A 107 -2.85 -3.23 14.16
CA SER A 107 -2.82 -2.18 13.14
C SER A 107 -1.54 -2.12 12.33
N SER A 108 -0.42 -2.64 12.84
CA SER A 108 0.88 -2.60 12.14
C SER A 108 1.24 -3.92 11.47
N THR A 109 0.75 -5.05 11.98
CA THR A 109 1.10 -6.37 11.45
C THR A 109 -0.02 -7.04 10.67
N GLY A 110 -1.25 -6.54 10.76
CA GLY A 110 -2.43 -7.14 10.13
C GLY A 110 -2.87 -8.46 10.77
N GLN A 111 -2.30 -8.85 11.92
CA GLN A 111 -2.71 -10.07 12.63
C GLN A 111 -4.16 -9.96 13.09
N LEU A 112 -5.04 -10.77 12.51
CA LEU A 112 -6.45 -10.89 12.85
C LEU A 112 -6.64 -12.07 13.81
N SER A 113 -7.34 -11.83 14.91
CA SER A 113 -7.60 -12.83 15.95
C SER A 113 -9.00 -12.65 16.54
N PHE A 114 -9.58 -13.73 17.04
CA PHE A 114 -10.73 -13.66 17.94
C PHE A 114 -10.32 -13.10 19.31
N LEU A 115 -11.26 -12.42 19.97
CA LEU A 115 -11.10 -11.96 21.36
C LEU A 115 -11.15 -13.12 22.37
N SER A 116 -11.85 -14.20 22.04
CA SER A 116 -11.92 -15.44 22.82
C SER A 116 -11.89 -16.65 21.90
N ALA A 117 -11.47 -17.80 22.42
CA ALA A 117 -11.53 -19.03 21.65
C ALA A 117 -13.00 -19.40 21.33
N GLN A 118 -13.26 -19.84 20.09
CA GLN A 118 -14.59 -20.29 19.66
C GLN A 118 -14.74 -21.79 19.90
N ASN A 119 -15.96 -22.22 20.22
CA ASN A 119 -16.33 -23.63 20.42
C ASN A 119 -17.31 -24.02 19.29
N TYR A 120 -16.96 -25.05 18.52
CA TYR A 120 -17.70 -25.42 17.31
C TYR A 120 -19.09 -25.99 17.63
N GLU A 121 -19.22 -26.74 18.73
CA GLU A 121 -20.47 -27.32 19.20
C GLU A 121 -21.42 -26.28 19.81
N THR A 122 -20.94 -25.08 20.13
CA THR A 122 -21.74 -23.98 20.69
C THR A 122 -21.47 -22.66 19.96
N PRO A 123 -21.97 -22.50 18.72
CA PRO A 123 -21.72 -21.33 17.90
C PRO A 123 -22.30 -20.07 18.57
N THR A 124 -21.53 -18.98 18.54
CA THR A 124 -21.94 -17.68 19.10
C THR A 124 -21.75 -16.54 18.10
N ASP A 125 -21.50 -16.88 16.83
CA ASP A 125 -21.57 -16.00 15.68
C ASP A 125 -23.01 -15.51 15.41
N SER A 126 -23.09 -14.49 14.58
CA SER A 126 -24.33 -14.01 14.00
C SER A 126 -24.91 -15.03 13.03
N GLY A 127 -25.91 -15.79 13.49
CA GLY A 127 -26.59 -16.81 12.68
C GLY A 127 -26.38 -18.22 13.19
N ALA A 128 -25.46 -18.41 14.14
CA ALA A 128 -25.12 -19.67 14.79
C ALA A 128 -24.79 -20.81 13.79
N ASN A 129 -24.07 -20.47 12.73
CA ASN A 129 -23.77 -21.37 11.61
C ASN A 129 -22.27 -21.74 11.52
N ASN A 130 -21.45 -21.32 12.49
CA ASN A 130 -19.99 -21.49 12.50
C ASN A 130 -19.25 -20.76 11.36
N ILE A 131 -19.87 -19.75 10.76
CA ILE A 131 -19.26 -18.82 9.81
C ILE A 131 -19.21 -17.46 10.49
N TYR A 132 -18.03 -16.83 10.52
CA TYR A 132 -17.83 -15.57 11.21
C TYR A 132 -17.50 -14.48 10.20
N ASP A 133 -18.39 -13.51 10.04
CA ASP A 133 -18.25 -12.47 9.03
C ASP A 133 -17.54 -11.24 9.59
N VAL A 134 -16.34 -10.93 9.07
CA VAL A 134 -15.57 -9.74 9.43
C VAL A 134 -15.06 -9.00 8.19
N THR A 135 -15.17 -7.68 8.17
CA THR A 135 -14.61 -6.84 7.10
C THR A 135 -13.41 -6.08 7.64
N VAL A 136 -12.26 -6.32 7.02
CA VAL A 136 -10.99 -5.64 7.35
C VAL A 136 -10.69 -4.57 6.30
N GLN A 137 -9.90 -3.57 6.71
CA GLN A 137 -9.39 -2.51 5.85
C GLN A 137 -7.88 -2.37 6.04
N VAL A 138 -7.18 -2.07 4.95
CA VAL A 138 -5.84 -1.47 4.98
C VAL A 138 -5.91 -0.03 4.45
N SER A 139 -5.13 0.88 5.04
CA SER A 139 -4.97 2.26 4.55
C SER A 139 -3.51 2.70 4.58
N ASP A 140 -3.15 3.56 3.63
CA ASP A 140 -1.86 4.26 3.55
C ASP A 140 -1.79 5.52 4.43
N GLY A 141 -2.91 5.95 5.03
CA GLY A 141 -3.01 7.20 5.79
C GLY A 141 -2.95 8.49 4.93
N GLN A 142 -2.90 8.35 3.61
CA GLN A 142 -2.83 9.43 2.62
C GLN A 142 -4.06 9.49 1.70
N GLY A 143 -5.05 8.64 1.97
CA GLY A 143 -6.37 8.65 1.33
C GLY A 143 -6.67 7.39 0.53
N GLY A 144 -5.67 6.53 0.30
CA GLY A 144 -5.84 5.20 -0.25
C GLY A 144 -6.26 4.20 0.81
N SER A 145 -7.18 3.31 0.42
CA SER A 145 -7.58 2.17 1.26
C SER A 145 -8.11 1.03 0.40
N ASP A 146 -8.02 -0.18 0.92
CA ASP A 146 -8.68 -1.37 0.37
C ASP A 146 -9.34 -2.18 1.49
N THR A 147 -10.40 -2.90 1.15
CA THR A 147 -11.23 -3.65 2.09
C THR A 147 -11.49 -5.06 1.61
N GLN A 148 -11.49 -6.01 2.53
CA GLN A 148 -11.80 -7.41 2.25
C GLN A 148 -12.77 -7.94 3.32
N ALA A 149 -13.87 -8.56 2.87
CA ALA A 149 -14.73 -9.37 3.72
C ALA A 149 -14.11 -10.77 3.86
N ILE A 150 -13.93 -11.22 5.10
CA ILE A 150 -13.37 -12.52 5.44
C ILE A 150 -14.43 -13.32 6.18
N SER A 151 -14.61 -14.58 5.78
CA SER A 151 -15.53 -15.55 6.37
C SER A 151 -14.90 -16.91 6.61
#